data_AF-A0A4V3C943-F1
#
_entry.id   AF-A0A4V3C943-F1
#
_cell.length_a   1.000
_cell.length_b   1.000
_cell.length_c   1.000
_cell.angle_alpha   90.00
_cell.angle_beta   90.00
_cell.angle_gamma   90.00
#
_symmetry.space_group_name_H-M   'P 1'
#
loop_
_entity.id
_entity.type
_entity.pdbx_description
1 polymer ?
#
loop_
_entity_poly.entity_id
_entity_poly.type
_entity_poly.pdbx_seq_one_letter_code
_entity_poly.pdbx_strand_id
1 'polypeptide(L)'
;MEWVAFLFLFVSFWAFLWVLLSLVLPQPPSRWRQGLQTSAERLAGRFRRRTVPEPDPFDTLRLQTRLGDLAGKIRRVEATPRIYAKAHRLMALEAAYDDLLDEACRLAGVPAEADLKRGDEKRWHEEQELASRGWSW
;
A
#
# COMPACT_ATOMS: atom_id res chain seq x y z
N MET A 1 9.51 -46.94 35.06
CA MET A 1 8.33 -46.03 35.06
C MET A 1 8.73 -44.55 35.11
N GLU A 2 9.89 -44.22 35.68
CA GLU A 2 10.51 -42.88 35.72
C GLU A 2 10.58 -42.18 34.33
N TRP A 3 10.97 -42.91 33.28
CA TRP A 3 11.16 -42.36 31.93
C TRP A 3 9.88 -41.78 31.29
N VAL A 4 8.72 -42.31 31.65
CA VAL A 4 7.43 -41.81 31.15
C VAL A 4 7.14 -40.44 31.75
N ALA A 5 7.43 -40.24 33.04
CA ALA A 5 7.28 -38.95 33.70
C ALA A 5 8.22 -37.89 33.10
N PHE A 6 9.46 -38.26 32.78
CA PHE A 6 10.40 -37.36 32.09
C PHE A 6 9.93 -36.94 30.69
N LEU A 7 9.36 -37.87 29.91
CA LEU A 7 8.80 -37.57 28.60
C LEU A 7 7.62 -36.59 28.68
N PHE A 8 6.71 -36.78 29.64
CA PHE A 8 5.59 -35.86 29.85
C PHE A 8 6.06 -34.45 30.23
N LEU A 9 6.99 -34.33 31.19
CA LEU A 9 7.54 -33.04 31.59
C LEU A 9 8.26 -32.32 30.44
N PHE A 10 9.01 -33.07 29.63
CA PHE A 10 9.72 -32.51 28.48
C PHE A 10 8.75 -31.96 27.42
N VAL A 11 7.71 -32.72 27.06
CA VAL A 11 6.69 -32.29 26.09
C VAL A 11 5.91 -31.08 26.61
N SER A 12 5.51 -31.08 27.89
CA SER A 12 4.79 -29.96 28.50
C SER A 12 5.65 -28.70 28.57
N PHE A 13 6.92 -28.82 28.92
CA PHE A 13 7.86 -27.69 28.94
C PHE A 13 8.05 -27.10 27.54
N TRP A 14 8.23 -27.94 26.52
CA TRP A 14 8.41 -27.48 25.15
C TRP A 14 7.14 -26.84 24.57
N ALA A 15 5.96 -27.38 24.89
CA ALA A 15 4.68 -26.78 24.52
C ALA A 15 4.46 -25.42 25.20
N PHE A 16 4.80 -25.31 26.49
CA PHE A 16 4.72 -24.05 27.22
C PHE A 16 5.69 -23.00 26.65
N LEU A 17 6.93 -23.41 26.36
CA LEU A 17 7.91 -22.55 25.70
C LEU A 17 7.43 -22.09 24.33
N TRP A 18 6.80 -22.97 23.55
CA TRP A 18 6.23 -22.64 22.23
C TRP A 18 5.07 -21.63 22.34
N VAL A 19 4.16 -21.81 23.31
CA VAL A 19 3.07 -20.85 23.59
C VAL A 19 3.64 -19.51 24.02
N LEU A 20 4.60 -19.49 24.95
CA LEU A 20 5.25 -18.27 25.42
C LEU A 20 5.96 -17.53 24.27
N LEU A 21 6.63 -18.29 23.39
CA LEU A 21 7.29 -17.75 22.21
C LEU A 21 6.28 -17.19 21.19
N SER A 22 5.12 -17.84 21.02
CA SER A 22 4.05 -17.36 20.13
C SER A 22 3.32 -16.10 20.63
N LEU A 23 3.43 -15.80 21.93
CA LEU A 23 2.94 -14.58 22.58
C LEU A 23 3.93 -13.41 22.44
N VAL A 24 5.24 -13.72 22.42
CA VAL A 24 6.33 -12.73 22.32
C VAL A 24 6.69 -12.39 20.88
N LEU A 25 6.60 -13.36 19.96
CA LEU A 25 6.84 -13.13 18.54
C LEU A 25 5.56 -12.64 17.85
N PRO A 26 5.58 -11.47 17.16
CA PRO A 26 4.46 -11.07 16.33
C PRO A 26 4.22 -12.15 15.27
N GLN A 27 3.04 -12.76 15.31
CA GLN A 27 2.59 -13.75 14.34
C GLN A 27 2.82 -13.20 12.92
N PRO A 28 3.53 -13.92 12.03
CA PRO A 28 3.69 -13.46 10.66
C PRO A 28 2.28 -13.33 10.06
N PRO A 29 1.91 -12.16 9.48
CA PRO A 29 0.57 -11.97 8.95
C PRO A 29 0.34 -13.04 7.90
N SER A 30 -0.62 -13.93 8.14
CA SER A 30 -0.96 -14.95 7.17
C SER A 30 -1.44 -14.24 5.91
N ARG A 31 -0.74 -14.47 4.80
CA ARG A 31 -0.99 -13.83 3.48
C ARG A 31 -2.47 -13.89 3.06
N TRP A 32 -3.18 -14.89 3.55
CA TRP A 32 -4.63 -15.09 3.37
C TRP A 32 -5.49 -14.04 4.07
N ARG A 33 -5.12 -13.55 5.27
CA ARG A 33 -5.88 -12.49 5.96
C ARG A 33 -5.74 -11.14 5.28
N GLN A 34 -4.57 -10.82 4.71
CA GLN A 34 -4.39 -9.61 3.91
C GLN A 34 -5.28 -9.64 2.67
N GLY A 35 -5.31 -10.76 1.92
CA GLY A 35 -6.17 -10.89 0.73
C GLY A 35 -7.67 -10.78 1.04
N LEU A 36 -8.12 -11.32 2.17
CA LEU A 36 -9.51 -11.19 2.63
C LEU A 36 -9.86 -9.76 3.07
N GLN A 37 -8.95 -9.06 3.75
CA GLN A 37 -9.13 -7.65 4.13
C GLN A 37 -9.25 -6.76 2.89
N THR A 38 -8.37 -6.93 1.90
CA THR A 38 -8.43 -6.15 0.66
C THR A 38 -9.71 -6.42 -0.13
N SER A 39 -10.20 -7.67 -0.12
CA SER A 39 -11.44 -8.04 -0.83
C SER A 39 -12.68 -7.50 -0.13
N ALA A 40 -12.70 -7.51 1.21
CA ALA A 40 -13.79 -6.95 2.01
C ALA A 40 -13.87 -5.42 1.87
N GLU A 41 -12.74 -4.72 1.81
CA GLU A 41 -12.68 -3.28 1.55
C GLU A 41 -13.19 -2.92 0.15
N ARG A 42 -12.86 -3.70 -0.88
CA ARG A 42 -13.38 -3.52 -2.25
C ARG A 42 -14.89 -3.67 -2.32
N LEU A 43 -15.44 -4.66 -1.63
CA LEU A 43 -16.90 -4.89 -1.55
C LEU A 43 -17.60 -3.79 -0.75
N ALA A 44 -17.02 -3.33 0.36
CA ALA A 44 -17.55 -2.23 1.16
C ALA A 44 -17.55 -0.89 0.40
N GLY A 45 -16.55 -0.65 -0.45
CA GLY A 45 -16.50 0.51 -1.34
C GLY A 45 -17.61 0.50 -2.40
N ARG A 46 -17.96 -0.66 -2.94
CA ARG A 46 -19.00 -0.81 -3.99
C ARG A 46 -20.41 -0.47 -3.49
N PHE A 47 -20.67 -0.61 -2.18
CA PHE A 47 -21.96 -0.32 -1.57
C PHE A 47 -22.06 1.05 -0.89
N ARG A 48 -20.95 1.78 -0.71
CA ARG A 48 -21.01 3.19 -0.27
C ARG A 48 -21.31 4.08 -1.47
N ARG A 49 -22.61 4.33 -1.72
CA ARG A 49 -23.03 5.58 -2.38
C ARG A 49 -22.65 6.72 -1.45
N ARG A 50 -21.41 7.20 -1.59
CA ARG A 50 -20.90 8.36 -0.90
C ARG A 50 -21.48 9.56 -1.61
N THR A 51 -22.37 10.29 -0.95
CA THR A 51 -22.63 11.70 -1.27
C THR A 51 -21.25 12.36 -1.27
N VAL A 52 -20.79 12.83 -2.43
CA VAL A 52 -19.48 13.47 -2.57
C VAL A 52 -19.67 14.88 -2.01
N PRO A 53 -19.18 15.21 -0.79
CA PRO A 53 -19.03 16.61 -0.42
C PRO A 53 -18.10 17.26 -1.44
N GLU A 54 -18.38 18.49 -1.82
CA GLU A 54 -17.54 19.26 -2.73
C GLU A 54 -16.08 19.21 -2.23
N PRO A 55 -15.12 18.73 -3.04
CA PRO A 55 -13.73 18.57 -2.61
C PRO A 55 -13.18 19.89 -2.05
N ASP A 56 -12.55 19.85 -0.88
CA ASP A 56 -11.86 21.03 -0.34
C ASP A 56 -10.74 21.44 -1.31
N PRO A 57 -10.72 22.70 -1.82
CA PRO A 57 -9.65 23.18 -2.68
C PRO A 57 -8.25 22.99 -2.09
N PHE A 58 -8.09 23.02 -0.76
CA PHE A 58 -6.80 22.80 -0.11
C PHE A 58 -6.32 21.36 -0.21
N ASP A 59 -7.23 20.38 -0.25
CA ASP A 59 -6.87 18.97 -0.44
C ASP A 59 -6.32 18.74 -1.84
N THR A 60 -6.91 19.37 -2.85
CA THR A 60 -6.42 19.35 -4.23
C THR A 60 -5.00 19.92 -4.32
N LEU A 61 -4.77 21.12 -3.75
CA LEU A 61 -3.45 21.77 -3.75
C LEU A 61 -2.39 20.94 -2.99
N ARG A 62 -2.79 20.32 -1.88
CA ARG A 62 -1.92 19.44 -1.09
C ARG A 62 -1.50 18.21 -1.89
N LEU A 63 -2.42 17.59 -2.62
CA LEU A 63 -2.13 16.43 -3.46
C LEU A 63 -1.22 16.83 -4.64
N GLN A 64 -1.51 17.92 -5.33
CA GLN A 64 -0.67 18.46 -6.40
C GLN A 64 0.76 18.73 -5.92
N THR A 65 0.92 19.39 -4.77
CA THR A 65 2.25 19.67 -4.19
C THR A 65 3.03 18.38 -3.87
N ARG A 66 2.34 17.36 -3.33
CA ARG A 66 2.96 16.07 -2.99
C ARG A 66 3.34 15.26 -4.22
N LEU A 67 2.49 15.26 -5.26
CA LEU A 67 2.79 14.63 -6.55
C LEU A 67 4.03 15.27 -7.17
N GLY A 68 4.13 16.60 -7.17
CA GLY A 68 5.29 17.34 -7.68
C GLY A 68 6.58 17.03 -6.92
N ASP A 69 6.52 16.95 -5.59
CA ASP A 69 7.68 16.57 -4.78
C ASP A 69 8.13 15.12 -5.06
N LEU A 70 7.21 14.16 -5.14
CA LEU A 70 7.54 12.78 -5.49
C LEU A 70 8.11 12.66 -6.90
N ALA A 71 7.49 13.30 -7.91
CA ALA A 71 8.01 13.33 -9.27
C ALA A 71 9.44 13.93 -9.31
N GLY A 72 9.69 14.99 -8.54
CA GLY A 72 11.02 15.55 -8.35
C GLY A 72 12.00 14.58 -7.67
N LYS A 73 11.57 13.82 -6.67
CA LYS A 73 12.40 12.78 -6.01
C LYS A 73 12.75 11.64 -6.96
N ILE A 74 11.79 11.16 -7.74
CA ILE A 74 11.98 10.14 -8.78
C ILE A 74 13.05 10.61 -9.77
N ARG A 75 12.85 11.77 -10.41
CA ARG A 75 13.82 12.37 -11.35
C ARG A 75 15.22 12.52 -10.76
N ARG A 76 15.33 12.94 -9.49
CA ARG A 76 16.63 13.06 -8.80
C ARG A 76 17.32 11.72 -8.60
N VAL A 77 16.58 10.69 -8.19
CA VAL A 77 17.12 9.34 -8.00
C VAL A 77 17.53 8.72 -9.34
N GLU A 78 16.75 8.95 -10.39
CA GLU A 78 17.06 8.55 -11.77
C GLU A 78 18.32 9.22 -12.31
N ALA A 79 18.45 10.55 -12.13
CA ALA A 79 19.58 11.31 -12.63
C ALA A 79 20.90 11.02 -11.88
N THR A 80 20.84 10.55 -10.63
CA THR A 80 22.06 10.35 -9.85
C THR A 80 22.73 9.01 -10.20
N PRO A 81 23.98 9.02 -10.69
CA PRO A 81 24.74 7.80 -10.94
C PRO A 81 25.27 7.19 -9.63
N ARG A 82 25.41 5.86 -9.59
CA ARG A 82 26.07 5.09 -8.51
C ARG A 82 25.47 5.23 -7.10
N ILE A 83 24.15 5.44 -6.97
CA ILE A 83 23.45 5.32 -5.69
C ILE A 83 23.27 3.84 -5.31
N TYR A 84 23.58 3.48 -4.07
CA TYR A 84 23.28 2.17 -3.50
C TYR A 84 21.77 1.88 -3.52
N ALA A 85 21.39 0.67 -3.95
CA ALA A 85 19.99 0.23 -4.01
C ALA A 85 19.04 1.16 -4.81
N LYS A 86 19.56 1.82 -5.86
CA LYS A 86 18.78 2.73 -6.73
C LYS A 86 17.46 2.12 -7.20
N ALA A 87 17.49 0.88 -7.69
CA ALA A 87 16.28 0.19 -8.16
C ALA A 87 15.21 0.07 -7.07
N HIS A 88 15.59 -0.39 -5.86
CA HIS A 88 14.65 -0.51 -4.75
C HIS A 88 14.07 0.84 -4.32
N ARG A 89 14.92 1.87 -4.27
CA ARG A 89 14.47 3.23 -3.95
C ARG A 89 13.50 3.77 -5.00
N LEU A 90 13.76 3.51 -6.28
CA LEU A 90 12.90 3.93 -7.38
C LEU A 90 11.55 3.23 -7.28
N MET A 91 11.53 1.90 -7.09
CA MET A 91 10.31 1.13 -6.90
C MET A 91 9.46 1.64 -5.73
N ALA A 92 10.08 2.01 -4.60
CA ALA A 92 9.36 2.55 -3.45
C ALA A 92 8.77 3.94 -3.74
N LEU A 93 9.49 4.80 -4.45
CA LEU A 93 9.01 6.13 -4.84
C LEU A 93 7.88 6.05 -5.88
N GLU A 94 8.02 5.18 -6.87
CA GLU A 94 7.01 4.90 -7.88
C GLU A 94 5.73 4.34 -7.24
N ALA A 95 5.86 3.38 -6.32
CA ALA A 95 4.69 2.84 -5.61
C ALA A 95 3.96 3.93 -4.79
N ALA A 96 4.70 4.81 -4.10
CA ALA A 96 4.11 5.92 -3.36
C ALA A 96 3.48 6.98 -4.30
N TYR A 97 4.04 7.16 -5.49
CA TYR A 97 3.51 8.06 -6.50
C TYR A 97 2.20 7.52 -7.08
N ASP A 98 2.14 6.22 -7.41
CA ASP A 98 0.93 5.54 -7.87
C ASP A 98 -0.19 5.62 -6.82
N ASP A 99 0.14 5.45 -5.53
CA ASP A 99 -0.84 5.58 -4.45
C ASP A 99 -1.42 7.00 -4.31
N LEU A 100 -0.61 8.03 -4.60
CA LEU A 100 -1.08 9.43 -4.63
C LEU A 100 -1.90 9.74 -5.89
N LEU A 101 -1.55 9.17 -7.05
CA LEU A 101 -2.38 9.26 -8.24
C LEU A 101 -3.76 8.65 -8.01
N ASP A 102 -3.81 7.46 -7.39
CA ASP A 102 -5.05 6.82 -6.97
C ASP A 102 -5.90 7.75 -6.06
N GLU A 103 -5.25 8.50 -5.15
CA GLU A 103 -5.93 9.46 -4.28
C GLU A 103 -6.43 10.70 -5.03
N ALA A 104 -5.61 11.26 -5.92
CA ALA A 104 -5.98 12.40 -6.75
C ALA A 104 -7.14 12.06 -7.70
N CYS A 105 -7.11 10.89 -8.35
CA CYS A 105 -8.20 10.39 -9.18
C CYS A 105 -9.51 10.27 -8.39
N ARG A 106 -9.45 9.71 -7.17
CA ARG A 106 -10.62 9.66 -6.28
C ARG A 106 -11.14 11.05 -5.91
N LEU A 107 -10.26 12.00 -5.62
CA LEU A 107 -10.66 13.37 -5.27
C LEU A 107 -11.28 14.10 -6.48
N ALA A 108 -10.71 13.89 -7.67
CA ALA A 108 -11.20 14.44 -8.93
C ALA A 108 -12.49 13.77 -9.44
N GLY A 109 -12.95 12.69 -8.80
CA GLY A 109 -14.10 11.91 -9.25
C GLY A 109 -13.85 11.15 -10.56
N VAL A 110 -12.58 10.82 -10.85
CA VAL A 110 -12.22 9.88 -11.92
C VAL A 110 -12.61 8.47 -11.46
N PRO A 111 -13.39 7.72 -12.25
CA PRO A 111 -13.70 6.34 -11.90
C PRO A 111 -12.41 5.53 -11.81
N ALA A 112 -12.28 4.69 -10.79
CA ALA A 112 -11.15 3.76 -10.75
C ALA A 112 -11.34 2.73 -11.86
N GLU A 113 -10.52 2.78 -12.92
CA GLU A 113 -10.43 1.69 -13.89
C GLU A 113 -9.89 0.43 -13.19
N ALA A 114 -10.79 -0.40 -12.69
CA ALA A 114 -10.47 -1.62 -11.97
C ALA A 114 -9.74 -2.66 -12.83
N ASP A 115 -9.76 -2.49 -14.15
CA ASP A 115 -9.24 -3.46 -15.11
C ASP A 115 -7.75 -3.24 -15.46
N LEU A 116 -7.20 -2.05 -15.20
CA LEU A 116 -5.78 -1.79 -15.45
C LEU A 116 -4.92 -2.33 -14.29
N LYS A 117 -3.95 -3.18 -14.62
CA LYS A 117 -2.95 -3.63 -13.65
C LYS A 117 -2.04 -2.47 -13.25
N ARG A 118 -1.59 -2.45 -11.99
CA ARG A 118 -0.57 -1.49 -11.54
C ARG A 118 0.68 -1.61 -12.43
N GLY A 119 1.13 -0.48 -12.95
CA GLY A 119 2.22 -0.38 -13.91
C GLY A 119 2.15 0.94 -14.67
N ASP A 120 3.08 1.12 -15.60
CA ASP A 120 3.28 2.40 -16.31
C ASP A 120 2.06 2.83 -17.14
N GLU A 121 1.32 1.87 -17.72
CA GLU A 121 0.10 2.15 -18.49
C GLU A 121 -1.01 2.76 -17.63
N LYS A 122 -1.28 2.17 -16.45
CA LYS A 122 -2.24 2.71 -15.49
C LYS A 122 -1.82 4.10 -15.02
N ARG A 123 -0.54 4.26 -14.66
CA ARG A 123 0.03 5.54 -14.23
C ARG A 123 -0.19 6.61 -15.30
N TRP A 124 0.21 6.33 -16.54
CA TRP A 124 0.07 7.25 -17.66
C TRP A 124 -1.40 7.64 -17.94
N HIS A 125 -2.33 6.69 -17.81
CA HIS A 125 -3.77 6.96 -17.95
C HIS A 125 -4.26 7.93 -16.87
N GLU A 126 -3.93 7.65 -15.61
CA GLU A 126 -4.31 8.49 -14.46
C GLU A 126 -3.72 9.90 -14.55
N GLU A 127 -2.46 10.02 -14.96
CA GLU A 127 -1.81 11.32 -15.16
C GLU A 127 -2.53 12.17 -16.20
N GLN A 128 -2.96 11.58 -17.32
CA GLN A 128 -3.72 12.32 -18.33
C GLN A 128 -5.14 12.64 -17.91
N GLU A 129 -5.84 11.73 -17.25
CA GLU A 129 -7.17 12.00 -16.73
C GLU A 129 -7.13 13.20 -15.78
N LEU A 130 -6.13 13.26 -14.89
CA LEU A 130 -5.91 14.40 -14.02
C LEU A 130 -5.53 15.67 -14.81
N ALA A 131 -4.60 15.58 -15.76
CA ALA A 131 -4.19 16.72 -16.57
C ALA A 131 -5.34 17.32 -17.41
N SER A 132 -6.20 16.47 -17.99
CA SER A 132 -7.38 16.88 -18.76
C SER A 132 -8.40 17.65 -17.91
N ARG A 133 -8.41 17.40 -16.59
CA ARG A 133 -9.23 18.07 -15.58
C ARG A 133 -8.57 19.31 -14.99
N GLY A 134 -7.44 19.74 -15.56
CA GLY A 134 -6.71 20.94 -15.14
C GLY A 134 -5.82 20.75 -13.93
N TRP A 135 -5.51 19.51 -13.54
CA TRP A 135 -4.52 19.27 -12.51
C TRP A 135 -3.11 19.49 -13.03
N SER A 136 -2.24 20.04 -12.18
CA SER A 136 -0.84 20.28 -12.50
C SER A 136 0.04 20.01 -11.28
N TRP A 137 1.22 19.41 -11.49
CA TRP A 137 2.21 19.16 -10.45
C TRP A 137 3.65 19.13 -11.00
#